data_AF-A0A1Y1ZIQ9-F1
#
_entry.id   AF-A0A1Y1ZIQ9-F1
#
_cell.length_a   1.000
_cell.length_b   1.000
_cell.length_c   1.000
_cell.angle_alpha   90.00
_cell.angle_beta   90.00
_cell.angle_gamma   90.00
#
_symmetry.space_group_name_H-M   'P 1'
#
loop_
_entity.id
_entity.type
_entity.pdbx_description
1 polymer ?
#
loop_
_entity_poly.entity_id
_entity_poly.type
_entity_poly.pdbx_seq_one_letter_code
_entity_poly.pdbx_strand_id
1 'polypeptide(L)'
;MTNREIKEGIVRQFARGIQGYRLHRKAYIICIFSKGDKKPARCSISVRISVFARSPHAAFLFSNVNTRETYILQTKGCFSGLLPHGAAAPRLGEDTAWDDLPQTSFKDLSQVHIPPSIIVRVNEVVLQDNTQLDIGSFLQDLPKDEDTIAQILDDEETLNTIAVTAKLQQESNRLRPWLDRLDAKFGEATTEAEPAPTSAVQVSSEPRSTKVTSALSKLDFRDDSAREEDDHDDNPGGPPDVVNVTCNHTPHSSLGYHERRDSLGHMRRMSLSGLELASDNLGRPAPFQFGSGMTRVQSNGIQSAPGFTKSRRQGSQFYGISSCMGCTKKGDVYCLLLRAVPTSLTAHFPSVYTHSIIQFPLAMGNYAKTNILSSSVVYNACAARYDHQRPSKHDNTIVASLPLVSYSDNHTAWLGTINVALSRRFHVSQLPIIFLSILYIKLKRLVSEEEDKLSKPDLCDAIKWTANMLLSEVVLQPSRIASINNFSNSSLHAVLLQNFRSTRSNSLYTKLLQYPLDRFIVANAALSNWRPSQSFSSSNRKLVVFLKFLYHLTKSFVKFRDDNDDIVTRAARSLVLLNNKLTSPSLLFK
;
A
#
# COMPACT_ATOMS: atom_id res chain seq x y z
N MET A 1 -7.15 5.46 -18.51
CA MET A 1 -8.40 5.72 -17.75
C MET A 1 -8.17 5.30 -16.30
N THR A 2 -8.21 6.23 -15.36
CA THR A 2 -8.05 5.96 -13.93
C THR A 2 -9.41 6.06 -13.23
N ASN A 3 -9.59 5.26 -12.19
CA ASN A 3 -10.81 5.05 -11.40
C ASN A 3 -11.08 6.19 -10.40
N ARG A 4 -11.05 7.45 -10.89
CA ARG A 4 -11.45 8.70 -10.21
C ARG A 4 -10.57 9.19 -9.04
N GLU A 5 -9.58 8.43 -8.58
CA GLU A 5 -8.54 8.91 -7.64
C GLU A 5 -7.15 8.43 -8.08
N ILE A 6 -6.23 9.36 -8.30
CA ILE A 6 -4.82 9.05 -8.59
C ILE A 6 -4.09 9.13 -7.25
N LYS A 7 -3.57 7.99 -6.78
CA LYS A 7 -2.77 7.93 -5.55
C LYS A 7 -1.61 8.92 -5.61
N GLU A 8 -1.32 9.61 -4.52
CA GLU A 8 -0.30 10.66 -4.48
C GLU A 8 1.08 10.17 -4.94
N GLY A 9 1.48 8.94 -4.59
CA GLY A 9 2.72 8.34 -5.08
C GLY A 9 2.76 8.19 -6.60
N ILE A 10 1.63 7.91 -7.25
CA ILE A 10 1.51 7.87 -8.71
C ILE A 10 1.58 9.29 -9.29
N VAL A 11 0.99 10.28 -8.61
CA VAL A 11 1.11 11.70 -9.00
C VAL A 11 2.57 12.14 -8.97
N ARG A 12 3.31 11.81 -7.90
CA ARG A 12 4.75 12.11 -7.80
C ARG A 12 5.56 11.37 -8.87
N GLN A 13 5.29 10.09 -9.09
CA GLN A 13 5.95 9.32 -10.14
C GLN A 13 5.68 9.90 -11.53
N PHE A 14 4.44 10.33 -11.80
CA PHE A 14 4.06 10.99 -13.04
C PHE A 14 4.74 12.36 -13.20
N ALA A 15 4.75 13.18 -12.14
CA ALA A 15 5.44 14.48 -12.11
C ALA A 15 6.96 14.34 -12.33
N ARG A 16 7.60 13.32 -11.75
CA ARG A 16 9.01 12.97 -12.03
C ARG A 16 9.19 12.48 -13.47
N GLY A 17 8.26 11.64 -13.95
CA GLY A 17 8.24 11.15 -15.32
C GLY A 17 8.19 12.26 -16.35
N ILE A 18 7.43 13.34 -16.11
CA ILE A 18 7.35 14.51 -17.01
C ILE A 18 8.72 15.13 -17.31
N GLN A 19 9.64 15.11 -16.35
CA GLN A 19 11.02 15.57 -16.56
C GLN A 19 11.81 14.57 -17.40
N GLY A 20 11.75 13.28 -17.06
CA GLY A 20 12.39 12.20 -17.82
C GLY A 20 11.93 12.10 -19.27
N TYR A 21 10.64 12.34 -19.53
CA TYR A 21 10.05 12.36 -20.87
C TYR A 21 10.13 13.72 -21.57
N ARG A 22 10.76 14.72 -20.95
CA ARG A 22 10.93 16.08 -21.48
C ARG A 22 9.60 16.77 -21.85
N LEU A 23 8.52 16.46 -21.13
CA LEU A 23 7.19 17.03 -21.37
C LEU A 23 7.06 18.48 -20.90
N HIS A 24 7.91 18.92 -19.97
CA HIS A 24 8.02 20.33 -19.52
C HIS A 24 8.39 21.30 -20.66
N ARG A 25 8.93 20.77 -21.78
CA ARG A 25 9.32 21.54 -22.98
C ARG A 25 8.22 21.64 -24.03
N LYS A 26 7.04 21.08 -23.76
CA LYS A 26 5.95 20.96 -24.73
C LYS A 26 4.69 21.59 -24.17
N ALA A 27 3.91 22.21 -25.04
CA ALA A 27 2.54 22.54 -24.73
C ALA A 27 1.76 21.24 -24.49
N TYR A 28 0.99 21.18 -23.41
CA TYR A 28 0.14 20.04 -23.13
C TYR A 28 -1.21 20.44 -22.55
N ILE A 29 -2.17 19.55 -22.73
CA ILE A 29 -3.52 19.69 -22.20
C ILE A 29 -3.79 18.48 -21.30
N ILE A 30 -4.23 18.74 -20.07
CA ILE A 30 -4.72 17.70 -19.17
C ILE A 30 -6.22 17.87 -19.09
N CYS A 31 -6.96 16.87 -19.58
CA CYS A 31 -8.41 16.88 -19.55
C CYS A 31 -8.94 15.78 -18.62
N ILE A 32 -9.80 16.16 -17.67
CA ILE A 32 -10.51 15.24 -16.78
C ILE A 32 -11.88 14.94 -17.36
N PHE A 33 -12.19 13.67 -17.57
CA PHE A 33 -13.50 13.22 -18.02
C PHE A 33 -14.31 12.67 -16.83
N SER A 34 -15.41 13.32 -16.48
CA SER A 34 -16.31 12.87 -15.39
C SER A 34 -17.77 13.31 -15.62
N LYS A 35 -18.69 12.93 -14.73
CA LYS A 35 -20.13 13.25 -14.83
C LYS A 35 -20.52 14.63 -14.29
N GLY A 36 -19.62 15.32 -13.60
CA GLY A 36 -19.88 16.64 -12.99
C GLY A 36 -20.52 16.59 -11.60
N ASP A 37 -20.74 15.41 -11.02
CA ASP A 37 -21.44 15.23 -9.73
C ASP A 37 -20.78 15.93 -8.52
N LYS A 38 -19.53 16.39 -8.66
CA LYS A 38 -18.78 17.12 -7.62
C LYS A 38 -18.54 18.55 -8.06
N LYS A 39 -18.52 19.49 -7.12
CA LYS A 39 -18.08 20.88 -7.35
C LYS A 39 -16.65 20.91 -7.91
N PRO A 40 -16.29 21.89 -8.76
CA PRO A 40 -14.95 22.10 -9.28
C PRO A 40 -13.83 21.97 -8.25
N ALA A 41 -13.94 22.66 -7.10
CA ALA A 41 -12.92 22.64 -6.05
C ALA A 41 -12.74 21.27 -5.38
N ARG A 42 -13.73 20.37 -5.46
CA ARG A 42 -13.70 19.02 -4.86
C ARG A 42 -13.33 17.93 -5.84
N CYS A 43 -13.06 18.25 -7.10
CA CYS A 43 -12.42 17.29 -7.99
C CYS A 43 -11.01 16.99 -7.44
N SER A 44 -10.59 15.72 -7.42
CA SER A 44 -9.23 15.33 -7.00
C SER A 44 -8.22 15.86 -8.00
N ILE A 45 -7.84 17.10 -7.78
CA ILE A 45 -7.04 17.96 -8.65
C ILE A 45 -5.56 17.90 -8.23
N SER A 46 -5.16 16.99 -7.34
CA SER A 46 -3.78 16.89 -6.82
C SER A 46 -2.70 16.72 -7.90
N VAL A 47 -3.04 16.20 -9.09
CA VAL A 47 -2.14 16.18 -10.27
C VAL A 47 -1.85 17.58 -10.83
N ARG A 48 -2.76 18.54 -10.65
CA ARG A 48 -2.74 19.88 -11.23
C ARG A 48 -1.48 20.64 -10.85
N ILE A 49 -1.17 20.78 -9.57
CA ILE A 49 -0.11 21.71 -9.13
C ILE A 49 1.26 21.27 -9.66
N SER A 50 1.64 20.01 -9.44
CA SER A 50 2.97 19.52 -9.78
C SER A 50 3.24 19.46 -11.28
N VAL A 51 2.20 19.21 -12.08
CA VAL A 51 2.33 19.12 -13.52
C VAL A 51 2.24 20.51 -14.14
N PHE A 52 1.18 21.25 -13.81
CA PHE A 52 0.88 22.57 -14.36
C PHE A 52 1.98 23.60 -14.07
N ALA A 53 2.61 23.55 -12.89
CA ALA A 53 3.72 24.45 -12.55
C ALA A 53 4.90 24.33 -13.53
N ARG A 54 5.14 23.17 -14.12
CA ARG A 54 6.40 22.87 -14.84
C ARG A 54 6.41 23.22 -16.31
N SER A 55 5.28 23.63 -16.90
CA SER A 55 5.24 24.02 -18.32
C SER A 55 4.85 25.48 -18.47
N PRO A 56 5.50 26.23 -19.38
CA PRO A 56 5.07 27.57 -19.73
C PRO A 56 3.74 27.56 -20.51
N HIS A 57 3.35 26.42 -21.08
CA HIS A 57 2.15 26.28 -21.91
C HIS A 57 1.35 25.05 -21.45
N ALA A 58 0.32 25.29 -20.64
CA ALA A 58 -0.53 24.22 -20.14
C ALA A 58 -2.00 24.64 -20.10
N ALA A 59 -2.90 23.71 -20.40
CA ALA A 59 -4.33 23.84 -20.15
C ALA A 59 -4.82 22.69 -19.26
N PHE A 60 -5.63 23.03 -18.27
CA PHE A 60 -6.30 22.10 -17.39
C PHE A 60 -7.80 22.21 -17.61
N LEU A 61 -8.39 21.15 -18.16
CA LEU A 61 -9.76 21.12 -18.63
C LEU A 61 -10.56 20.06 -17.88
N PHE A 62 -11.85 20.30 -17.75
CA PHE A 62 -12.83 19.32 -17.31
C PHE A 62 -13.87 19.12 -18.40
N SER A 63 -14.05 17.89 -18.88
CA SER A 63 -15.07 17.56 -19.87
C SER A 63 -16.15 16.70 -19.22
N ASN A 64 -17.37 17.23 -19.19
CA ASN A 64 -18.52 16.51 -18.69
C ASN A 64 -18.93 15.44 -19.71
N VAL A 65 -18.84 14.17 -19.33
CA VAL A 65 -19.11 13.04 -20.23
C VAL A 65 -20.58 13.00 -20.65
N ASN A 66 -21.49 13.52 -19.82
CA ASN A 66 -22.93 13.51 -20.09
C ASN A 66 -23.33 14.66 -21.02
N THR A 67 -22.93 15.90 -20.68
CA THR A 67 -23.33 17.10 -21.45
C THR A 67 -22.41 17.38 -22.62
N ARG A 68 -21.21 16.80 -22.64
CA ARG A 68 -20.10 17.07 -23.58
C ARG A 68 -19.54 18.49 -23.50
N GLU A 69 -19.94 19.26 -22.49
CA GLU A 69 -19.38 20.58 -22.23
C GLU A 69 -17.97 20.44 -21.64
N THR A 70 -17.09 21.36 -22.03
CA THR A 70 -15.71 21.39 -21.55
C THR A 70 -15.43 22.73 -20.89
N TYR A 71 -15.07 22.66 -19.61
CA TYR A 71 -14.82 23.80 -18.74
C TYR A 71 -13.32 23.98 -18.55
N ILE A 72 -12.88 25.23 -18.56
CA ILE A 72 -11.51 25.63 -18.29
C ILE A 72 -11.34 25.77 -16.78
N LEU A 73 -10.44 24.96 -16.21
CA LEU A 73 -10.09 25.03 -14.79
C LEU A 73 -8.83 25.88 -14.54
N GLN A 74 -7.89 25.88 -15.48
CA GLN A 74 -6.70 26.73 -15.47
C GLN A 74 -6.03 26.72 -16.85
N THR A 75 -5.44 27.85 -17.26
CA THR A 75 -4.67 27.98 -18.51
C THR A 75 -3.44 28.83 -18.28
N LYS A 76 -2.38 28.54 -19.04
CA LYS A 76 -1.12 29.30 -19.03
C LYS A 76 -0.53 29.37 -20.44
N GLY A 77 0.16 30.47 -20.73
CA GLY A 77 0.89 30.66 -21.98
C GLY A 77 -0.02 30.68 -23.21
N CYS A 78 0.29 29.89 -24.24
CA CYS A 78 -0.49 29.88 -25.49
C CYS A 78 -1.97 29.49 -25.28
N PHE A 79 -2.29 28.77 -24.21
CA PHE A 79 -3.66 28.38 -23.91
C PHE A 79 -4.48 29.47 -23.21
N SER A 80 -3.85 30.56 -22.77
CA SER A 80 -4.59 31.71 -22.22
C SER A 80 -5.51 32.36 -23.26
N GLY A 81 -5.23 32.18 -24.56
CA GLY A 81 -6.12 32.60 -25.64
C GLY A 81 -7.45 31.85 -25.71
N LEU A 82 -7.62 30.77 -24.93
CA LEU A 82 -8.91 30.08 -24.79
C LEU A 82 -9.87 30.79 -23.84
N LEU A 83 -9.37 31.72 -23.02
CA LEU A 83 -10.20 32.51 -22.13
C LEU A 83 -10.92 33.61 -22.93
N PRO A 84 -12.12 34.03 -22.49
CA PRO A 84 -12.77 35.21 -23.04
C PRO A 84 -11.84 36.43 -23.01
N HIS A 85 -11.98 37.34 -23.97
CA HIS A 85 -11.08 38.48 -24.11
C HIS A 85 -11.05 39.32 -22.81
N GLY A 86 -9.86 39.52 -22.25
CA GLY A 86 -9.65 40.24 -20.98
C GLY A 86 -9.96 39.44 -19.71
N ALA A 87 -10.38 38.17 -19.81
CA ALA A 87 -10.64 37.33 -18.64
C ALA A 87 -9.34 36.73 -18.08
N ALA A 88 -9.20 36.77 -16.75
CA ALA A 88 -8.14 36.07 -16.05
C ALA A 88 -8.47 34.58 -15.87
N ALA A 89 -7.45 33.77 -15.60
CA ALA A 89 -7.65 32.36 -15.29
C ALA A 89 -8.55 32.19 -14.04
N PRO A 90 -9.53 31.26 -14.06
CA PRO A 90 -10.48 31.13 -12.97
C PRO A 90 -9.82 30.66 -11.67
N ARG A 91 -10.15 31.32 -10.56
CA ARG A 91 -9.74 30.92 -9.20
C ARG A 91 -10.81 29.98 -8.63
N LEU A 92 -10.45 28.73 -8.36
CA LEU A 92 -11.38 27.75 -7.81
C LEU A 92 -11.46 27.90 -6.29
N GLY A 93 -12.58 28.42 -5.79
CA GLY A 93 -12.96 28.43 -4.37
C GLY A 93 -13.94 27.31 -4.03
N GLU A 94 -14.20 27.08 -2.74
CA GLU A 94 -15.13 26.03 -2.29
C GLU A 94 -16.56 26.18 -2.84
N ASP A 95 -16.92 27.42 -3.18
CA ASP A 95 -18.24 27.79 -3.67
C ASP A 95 -18.34 27.91 -5.19
N THR A 96 -17.23 27.84 -5.93
CA THR A 96 -17.23 27.92 -7.39
C THR A 96 -18.09 26.81 -7.98
N ALA A 97 -19.11 27.17 -8.75
CA ALA A 97 -19.95 26.28 -9.52
C ALA A 97 -19.36 26.01 -10.91
N TRP A 98 -19.89 25.01 -11.62
CA TRP A 98 -19.44 24.71 -12.99
C TRP A 98 -19.80 25.84 -13.96
N ASP A 99 -20.94 26.48 -13.76
CA ASP A 99 -21.44 27.55 -14.62
C ASP A 99 -20.64 28.85 -14.48
N ASP A 100 -19.89 29.00 -13.39
CA ASP A 100 -18.98 30.13 -13.17
C ASP A 100 -17.69 30.02 -13.99
N LEU A 101 -17.42 28.86 -14.61
CA LEU A 101 -16.17 28.59 -15.30
C LEU A 101 -16.28 28.87 -16.80
N PRO A 102 -15.23 29.44 -17.41
CA PRO A 102 -15.19 29.61 -18.86
C PRO A 102 -15.31 28.27 -19.57
N GLN A 103 -16.13 28.22 -20.62
CA GLN A 103 -16.28 27.04 -21.45
C GLN A 103 -15.43 27.17 -22.72
N THR A 104 -14.98 26.02 -23.23
CA THR A 104 -14.25 25.93 -24.49
C THR A 104 -14.70 24.70 -25.27
N SER A 105 -14.48 24.69 -26.58
CA SER A 105 -14.70 23.51 -27.41
C SER A 105 -13.38 22.90 -27.87
N PHE A 106 -13.42 21.62 -28.24
CA PHE A 106 -12.26 20.98 -28.89
C PHE A 106 -11.89 21.63 -30.23
N LYS A 107 -12.82 22.36 -30.85
CA LYS A 107 -12.56 23.15 -32.05
C LYS A 107 -11.69 24.36 -31.72
N ASP A 108 -11.98 25.05 -30.62
CA ASP A 108 -11.18 26.22 -30.18
C ASP A 108 -9.77 25.78 -29.78
N LEU A 109 -9.64 24.62 -29.13
CA LEU A 109 -8.33 24.00 -28.84
C LEU A 109 -7.49 23.76 -30.10
N SER A 110 -8.13 23.40 -31.22
CA SER A 110 -7.43 23.16 -32.49
C SER A 110 -6.91 24.44 -33.16
N GLN A 111 -7.41 25.61 -32.74
CA GLN A 111 -7.00 26.91 -33.27
C GLN A 111 -5.85 27.53 -32.46
N VAL A 112 -5.51 26.97 -31.30
CA VAL A 112 -4.40 27.47 -30.47
C VAL A 112 -3.09 27.25 -31.19
N HIS A 113 -2.35 28.34 -31.43
CA HIS A 113 -1.02 28.26 -31.99
C HIS A 113 -0.03 27.73 -30.93
N ILE A 114 0.53 26.55 -31.19
CA ILE A 114 1.49 25.91 -30.28
C ILE A 114 2.90 26.38 -30.65
N PRO A 115 3.62 27.05 -29.74
CA PRO A 115 4.99 27.47 -29.99
C PRO A 115 5.94 26.25 -30.10
N PRO A 116 7.08 26.40 -30.79
CA PRO A 116 8.08 25.33 -30.88
C PRO A 116 8.62 24.95 -29.51
N SER A 117 9.04 23.69 -29.35
CA SER A 117 9.56 23.21 -28.08
C SER A 117 10.83 23.95 -27.68
N ILE A 118 10.85 24.50 -26.46
CA ILE A 118 12.01 25.18 -25.89
C ILE A 118 13.02 24.12 -25.41
N ILE A 119 14.30 24.31 -25.67
CA ILE A 119 15.36 23.42 -25.18
C ILE A 119 15.72 23.84 -23.76
N VAL A 120 15.30 23.05 -22.75
CA VAL A 120 15.45 23.38 -21.32
C VAL A 120 16.23 22.28 -20.60
N ARG A 121 17.39 22.55 -20.00
CA ARG A 121 18.19 21.53 -19.30
C ARG A 121 17.43 20.92 -18.13
N VAL A 122 17.94 19.79 -17.61
CA VAL A 122 17.24 19.00 -16.56
C VAL A 122 16.96 19.83 -15.30
N ASN A 123 17.79 20.82 -14.98
CA ASN A 123 17.65 21.67 -13.79
C ASN A 123 17.06 23.04 -14.09
N GLU A 124 16.76 23.34 -15.36
CA GLU A 124 16.18 24.60 -15.76
C GLU A 124 14.65 24.56 -15.69
N VAL A 125 14.07 25.67 -15.31
CA VAL A 125 12.64 25.93 -15.25
C VAL A 125 12.34 27.13 -16.13
N VAL A 126 11.30 27.02 -16.95
CA VAL A 126 10.84 28.13 -17.77
C VAL A 126 9.73 28.85 -17.02
N LEU A 127 9.96 30.11 -16.71
CA LEU A 127 8.99 31.01 -16.10
C LEU A 127 7.95 31.48 -17.13
N GLN A 128 6.95 32.26 -16.70
CA GLN A 128 5.83 32.64 -17.57
C GLN A 128 6.24 33.52 -18.76
N ASP A 129 7.25 34.34 -18.54
CA ASP A 129 7.87 35.27 -19.50
C ASP A 129 8.89 34.57 -20.42
N ASN A 130 8.95 33.24 -20.39
CA ASN A 130 9.96 32.41 -21.04
C ASN A 130 11.39 32.58 -20.50
N THR A 131 11.56 33.22 -19.35
CA THR A 131 12.86 33.28 -18.67
C THR A 131 13.25 31.88 -18.20
N GLN A 132 14.45 31.44 -18.58
CA GLN A 132 14.98 30.14 -18.18
C GLN A 132 15.81 30.32 -16.92
N LEU A 133 15.39 29.63 -15.86
CA LEU A 133 16.01 29.69 -14.56
C LEU A 133 16.57 28.33 -14.18
N ASP A 134 17.88 28.21 -14.03
CA ASP A 134 18.49 27.03 -13.43
C ASP A 134 18.27 27.07 -11.91
N ILE A 135 17.38 26.22 -11.41
CA ILE A 135 16.98 26.18 -9.99
C ILE A 135 18.22 25.91 -9.11
N GLY A 136 19.12 25.05 -9.56
CA GLY A 136 20.26 24.61 -8.76
C GLY A 136 21.25 25.73 -8.50
N SER A 137 21.54 26.57 -9.51
CA SER A 137 22.39 27.76 -9.36
C SER A 137 21.63 28.92 -8.71
N PHE A 138 20.34 29.09 -9.02
CA PHE A 138 19.50 30.13 -8.45
C PHE A 138 19.32 30.01 -6.93
N LEU A 139 19.20 28.79 -6.40
CA LEU A 139 19.07 28.55 -4.95
C LEU A 139 20.43 28.60 -4.22
N GLN A 140 21.54 28.55 -4.94
CA GLN A 140 22.89 28.67 -4.36
C GLN A 140 23.18 30.10 -3.95
N ASP A 141 23.10 31.00 -4.93
CA ASP A 141 23.46 32.40 -4.77
C ASP A 141 22.26 33.29 -5.05
N LEU A 142 22.12 34.39 -4.30
CA LEU A 142 21.15 35.40 -4.71
C LEU A 142 21.58 35.95 -6.08
N PRO A 143 20.65 36.05 -7.04
CA PRO A 143 20.92 36.75 -8.29
C PRO A 143 21.49 38.15 -7.99
N LYS A 144 22.51 38.55 -8.75
CA LYS A 144 23.04 39.92 -8.66
C LYS A 144 22.07 40.95 -9.25
N ASP A 145 21.15 40.49 -10.09
CA ASP A 145 20.14 41.31 -10.74
C ASP A 145 18.92 41.48 -9.85
N GLU A 146 18.75 42.69 -9.30
CA GLU A 146 17.65 43.03 -8.41
C GLU A 146 16.31 43.09 -9.13
N ASP A 147 16.30 43.42 -10.42
CA ASP A 147 15.08 43.51 -11.22
C ASP A 147 14.46 42.12 -11.41
N THR A 148 15.29 41.12 -11.72
CA THR A 148 14.84 39.72 -11.81
C THR A 148 14.28 39.21 -10.47
N ILE A 149 14.91 39.57 -9.35
CA ILE A 149 14.43 39.18 -8.02
C ILE A 149 13.09 39.85 -7.70
N ALA A 150 12.97 41.16 -7.94
CA ALA A 150 11.74 41.91 -7.73
C ALA A 150 10.59 41.33 -8.57
N GLN A 151 10.85 40.99 -9.83
CA GLN A 151 9.87 40.38 -10.73
C GLN A 151 9.41 38.99 -10.23
N ILE A 152 10.34 38.16 -9.73
CA ILE A 152 10.03 36.84 -9.17
C ILE A 152 9.16 36.93 -7.91
N LEU A 153 9.38 37.96 -7.07
CA LEU A 153 8.65 38.16 -5.82
C LEU A 153 7.29 38.82 -6.03
N ASP A 154 7.18 39.69 -7.02
CA ASP A 154 5.94 40.36 -7.32
C ASP A 154 4.91 39.39 -7.94
N ASP A 155 5.36 38.36 -8.66
CA ASP A 155 4.54 37.29 -9.21
C ASP A 155 4.47 36.02 -8.31
N GLU A 156 3.34 35.87 -7.61
CA GLU A 156 3.05 34.71 -6.75
C GLU A 156 3.08 33.37 -7.52
N GLU A 157 2.72 33.36 -8.81
CA GLU A 157 2.69 32.12 -9.60
C GLU A 157 4.12 31.66 -9.98
N THR A 158 5.01 32.62 -10.22
CA THR A 158 6.44 32.37 -10.42
C THR A 158 7.09 31.80 -9.16
N LEU A 159 6.84 32.41 -7.99
CA LEU A 159 7.33 31.91 -6.70
C LEU A 159 6.81 30.49 -6.40
N ASN A 160 5.51 30.24 -6.63
CA ASN A 160 4.92 28.91 -6.47
C ASN A 160 5.54 27.88 -7.42
N THR A 161 5.87 28.28 -8.65
CA THR A 161 6.51 27.41 -9.64
C THR A 161 7.92 27.00 -9.20
N ILE A 162 8.71 27.96 -8.68
CA ILE A 162 10.05 27.70 -8.13
C ILE A 162 9.95 26.78 -6.92
N ALA A 163 9.05 27.07 -5.99
CA ALA A 163 8.81 26.30 -4.78
C ALA A 163 8.46 24.83 -5.06
N VAL A 164 7.50 24.60 -5.95
CA VAL A 164 7.09 23.24 -6.36
C VAL A 164 8.22 22.52 -7.09
N THR A 165 8.99 23.22 -7.91
CA THR A 165 10.07 22.59 -8.67
C THR A 165 11.24 22.20 -7.79
N ALA A 166 11.67 23.08 -6.87
CA ALA A 166 12.70 22.78 -5.88
C ALA A 166 12.32 21.56 -5.03
N LYS A 167 11.06 21.47 -4.60
CA LYS A 167 10.55 20.30 -3.87
C LYS A 167 10.61 19.01 -4.68
N LEU A 168 10.21 19.05 -5.95
CA LEU A 168 10.25 17.88 -6.82
C LEU A 168 11.67 17.42 -7.15
N GLN A 169 12.64 18.35 -7.15
CA GLN A 169 14.07 18.08 -7.32
C GLN A 169 14.78 17.71 -6.00
N GLN A 170 14.06 17.61 -4.88
CA GLN A 170 14.61 17.38 -3.54
C GLN A 170 15.57 18.47 -3.05
N GLU A 171 15.46 19.68 -3.59
CA GLU A 171 16.21 20.87 -3.17
C GLU A 171 15.41 21.78 -2.21
N SER A 172 14.31 21.29 -1.64
CA SER A 172 13.47 22.04 -0.68
C SER A 172 14.25 22.55 0.53
N ASN A 173 15.30 21.83 0.94
CA ASN A 173 16.17 22.22 2.05
C ASN A 173 17.00 23.47 1.75
N ARG A 174 17.19 23.81 0.46
CA ARG A 174 17.94 24.99 0.00
C ARG A 174 17.02 26.20 -0.21
N LEU A 175 15.75 25.96 -0.52
CA LEU A 175 14.76 27.00 -0.78
C LEU A 175 14.49 27.88 0.45
N ARG A 176 14.35 27.28 1.64
CA ARG A 176 14.11 28.04 2.88
C ARG A 176 15.26 29.00 3.20
N PRO A 177 16.54 28.55 3.29
CA PRO A 177 17.67 29.45 3.47
C PRO A 177 17.78 30.53 2.38
N TRP A 178 17.40 30.20 1.14
CA TRP A 178 17.41 31.17 0.05
C TRP A 178 16.35 32.27 0.24
N LEU A 179 15.13 31.91 0.65
CA LEU A 179 14.08 32.87 1.00
C LEU A 179 14.48 33.74 2.20
N ASP A 180 15.09 33.14 3.23
CA ASP A 180 15.55 33.88 4.42
C ASP A 180 16.63 34.92 4.06
N ARG A 181 17.58 34.57 3.18
CA ARG A 181 18.61 35.51 2.69
C ARG A 181 18.00 36.63 1.86
N LEU A 182 16.95 36.32 1.11
CA LEU A 182 16.23 37.28 0.30
C LEU A 182 15.48 38.27 1.19
N ASP A 183 14.76 37.78 2.20
CA ASP A 183 14.06 38.62 3.17
C ASP A 183 15.05 39.52 3.95
N ALA A 184 16.23 39.01 4.32
CA ALA A 184 17.27 39.80 4.97
C ALA A 184 17.79 40.94 4.08
N LYS A 185 18.07 40.68 2.80
CA LYS A 185 18.57 41.68 1.85
C LYS A 185 17.58 42.84 1.65
N PHE A 186 16.27 42.55 1.58
CA PHE A 186 15.24 43.58 1.44
C PHE A 186 14.85 44.24 2.77
N GLY A 187 15.00 43.53 3.89
CA GLY A 187 14.81 44.10 5.22
C GLY A 187 15.83 45.19 5.54
N GLU A 188 17.09 45.03 5.12
CA GLU A 188 18.14 46.03 5.34
C GLU A 188 17.93 47.30 4.49
N ALA A 189 17.53 47.17 3.22
CA ALA A 189 17.33 48.31 2.31
C ALA A 189 16.20 49.28 2.73
N THR A 190 15.29 48.85 3.62
CA THR A 190 14.16 49.69 4.07
C THR A 190 14.53 50.59 5.27
N THR A 191 15.73 50.42 5.84
CA THR A 191 16.12 51.10 7.09
C THR A 191 16.95 52.39 6.87
N GLU A 192 17.36 52.71 5.64
CA GLU A 192 18.29 53.83 5.37
C GLU A 192 17.71 55.01 4.56
N ALA A 193 16.39 55.18 4.45
CA ALA A 193 15.82 56.38 3.81
C ALA A 193 14.61 56.95 4.56
N GLU A 194 14.88 57.81 5.54
CA GLU A 194 13.95 58.88 5.94
C GLU A 194 14.38 60.17 5.20
N PRO A 195 13.45 60.88 4.53
CA PRO A 195 12.84 62.00 5.24
C PRO A 195 11.36 62.29 4.91
N ALA A 196 10.67 62.79 5.95
CA ALA A 196 9.52 63.72 6.04
C ALA A 196 8.35 63.69 5.02
N PRO A 197 7.08 63.86 5.49
CA PRO A 197 5.90 63.49 4.73
C PRO A 197 5.35 64.63 3.87
N THR A 198 4.88 64.32 2.67
CA THR A 198 3.80 65.09 2.03
C THR A 198 2.94 64.20 1.13
N SER A 199 1.66 64.13 1.46
CA SER A 199 0.50 63.89 0.58
C SER A 199 0.37 62.56 -0.20
N ALA A 200 -0.55 61.73 0.31
CA ALA A 200 -1.60 60.97 -0.39
C ALA A 200 -1.32 60.34 -1.78
N VAL A 201 -1.27 59.00 -1.83
CA VAL A 201 -2.15 58.11 -2.62
C VAL A 201 -2.16 56.74 -1.92
N GLN A 202 -3.33 56.27 -1.46
CA GLN A 202 -3.48 54.89 -0.97
C GLN A 202 -3.59 53.93 -2.16
N VAL A 203 -2.47 53.30 -2.53
CA VAL A 203 -2.47 52.02 -3.25
C VAL A 203 -2.28 50.94 -2.19
N SER A 204 -3.23 50.01 -2.09
CA SER A 204 -3.15 48.89 -1.15
C SER A 204 -2.06 47.90 -1.59
N SER A 205 -0.84 48.07 -1.10
CA SER A 205 0.19 47.04 -1.18
C SER A 205 0.02 46.07 -0.01
N GLU A 206 -0.34 44.82 -0.29
CA GLU A 206 -0.19 43.75 0.70
C GLU A 206 1.29 43.61 1.07
N PRO A 207 1.64 43.44 2.36
CA PRO A 207 3.04 43.37 2.79
C PRO A 207 3.72 42.11 2.21
N ARG A 208 4.81 42.26 1.46
CA ARG A 208 5.54 41.18 0.74
C ARG A 208 5.84 39.92 1.59
N SER A 209 6.01 40.07 2.90
CA SER A 209 6.17 38.97 3.87
C SER A 209 4.98 37.99 3.88
N THR A 210 3.74 38.42 3.58
CA THR A 210 2.58 37.52 3.52
C THR A 210 2.59 36.64 2.27
N LYS A 211 3.18 37.09 1.15
CA LYS A 211 3.33 36.28 -0.07
C LYS A 211 4.32 35.12 0.13
N VAL A 212 5.46 35.40 0.78
CA VAL A 212 6.46 34.38 1.15
C VAL A 212 5.85 33.38 2.14
N THR A 213 5.13 33.87 3.15
CA THR A 213 4.44 33.01 4.13
C THR A 213 3.33 32.16 3.49
N SER A 214 2.58 32.71 2.52
CA SER A 214 1.58 31.99 1.73
C SER A 214 2.22 30.86 0.90
N ALA A 215 3.31 31.13 0.20
CA ALA A 215 4.04 30.11 -0.56
C ALA A 215 4.64 29.02 0.35
N LEU A 216 5.15 29.38 1.53
CA LEU A 216 5.63 28.45 2.55
C LEU A 216 4.51 27.59 3.14
N SER A 217 3.32 28.16 3.38
CA SER A 217 2.16 27.41 3.86
C SER A 217 1.64 26.39 2.83
N LYS A 218 1.72 26.73 1.53
CA LYS A 218 1.42 25.81 0.42
C LYS A 218 2.49 24.72 0.24
N LEU A 219 3.68 24.90 0.83
CA LEU A 219 4.79 23.95 0.80
C LEU A 219 4.74 22.89 1.91
N ASP A 220 3.90 23.04 2.94
CA ASP A 220 3.77 22.14 4.10
C ASP A 220 3.06 20.80 3.80
N PHE A 221 3.41 20.16 2.68
CA PHE A 221 3.31 18.70 2.58
C PHE A 221 4.53 18.11 3.29
N ARG A 222 4.34 17.47 4.45
CA ARG A 222 5.42 16.91 5.28
C ARG A 222 6.20 15.81 4.53
N ASP A 223 7.52 15.89 4.65
CA ASP A 223 8.52 15.01 4.03
C ASP A 223 8.89 13.89 5.01
N ASP A 224 8.45 12.65 4.75
CA ASP A 224 8.76 11.45 5.56
C ASP A 224 10.03 10.71 5.06
N SER A 225 10.94 11.39 4.34
CA SER A 225 12.08 10.76 3.66
C SER A 225 13.35 10.58 4.49
N ALA A 226 13.46 11.11 5.70
CA ALA A 226 14.70 11.03 6.46
C ALA A 226 14.84 9.69 7.22
N ARG A 227 15.18 8.60 6.51
CA ARG A 227 15.82 7.36 7.04
C ARG A 227 16.09 6.33 5.94
N GLU A 228 16.87 6.70 4.92
CA GLU A 228 17.70 5.74 4.19
C GLU A 228 19.15 6.14 4.49
N GLU A 229 19.85 5.33 5.28
CA GLU A 229 21.27 5.49 5.61
C GLU A 229 22.12 5.07 4.40
N ASP A 230 23.05 5.94 4.04
CA ASP A 230 24.16 5.73 3.10
C ASP A 230 25.11 4.64 3.61
N ASP A 231 25.39 3.65 2.77
CA ASP A 231 26.67 2.95 2.77
C ASP A 231 27.34 3.20 1.41
N HIS A 232 28.25 4.17 1.40
CA HIS A 232 29.26 4.36 0.34
C HIS A 232 30.48 3.53 0.71
N ASP A 233 30.88 2.62 -0.19
CA ASP A 233 32.18 1.96 -0.14
C ASP A 233 32.91 2.29 -1.45
N ASP A 234 33.96 3.10 -1.32
CA ASP A 234 34.92 3.44 -2.36
C ASP A 234 35.88 2.27 -2.60
N ASN A 235 36.01 1.81 -3.86
CA ASN A 235 37.33 1.49 -4.39
C ASN A 235 37.34 1.43 -5.94
N PRO A 236 38.34 2.00 -6.63
CA PRO A 236 38.44 2.00 -8.07
C PRO A 236 39.34 0.87 -8.59
N GLY A 237 38.95 0.22 -9.68
CA GLY A 237 39.78 -0.75 -10.38
C GLY A 237 39.17 -1.11 -11.73
N GLY A 238 39.65 -0.45 -12.79
CA GLY A 238 39.25 -0.72 -14.17
C GLY A 238 39.70 -2.11 -14.67
N PRO A 239 39.12 -2.58 -15.78
CA PRO A 239 39.31 -3.94 -16.30
C PRO A 239 40.52 -4.03 -17.23
N PRO A 240 40.94 -5.26 -17.58
CA PRO A 240 40.75 -5.61 -18.99
C PRO A 240 40.37 -7.08 -19.28
N ASP A 241 39.69 -7.18 -20.42
CA ASP A 241 39.81 -8.15 -21.50
C ASP A 241 39.25 -9.59 -21.43
N VAL A 242 38.29 -9.73 -22.35
CA VAL A 242 37.81 -10.87 -23.12
C VAL A 242 38.94 -11.80 -23.58
N VAL A 243 38.86 -13.08 -23.19
CA VAL A 243 39.42 -14.19 -23.96
C VAL A 243 38.40 -15.34 -23.98
N ASN A 244 38.01 -15.71 -25.21
CA ASN A 244 37.29 -16.94 -25.56
C ASN A 244 38.02 -18.19 -25.04
N VAL A 245 37.34 -19.33 -24.92
CA VAL A 245 37.73 -20.62 -25.52
C VAL A 245 36.93 -21.80 -24.94
N THR A 246 36.12 -22.37 -25.84
CA THR A 246 35.71 -23.76 -26.08
C THR A 246 35.27 -24.74 -24.98
N CYS A 247 34.15 -25.39 -25.32
CA CYS A 247 33.71 -26.71 -24.87
C CYS A 247 34.76 -27.81 -25.15
N ASN A 248 34.84 -28.84 -24.31
CA ASN A 248 34.48 -30.23 -24.67
C ASN A 248 34.79 -31.27 -23.58
N HIS A 249 34.04 -32.37 -23.66
CA HIS A 249 34.29 -33.74 -23.18
C HIS A 249 33.84 -34.16 -21.76
N THR A 250 32.68 -34.83 -21.75
CA THR A 250 32.33 -36.04 -20.96
C THR A 250 33.33 -37.20 -21.15
N PRO A 251 33.15 -38.38 -20.53
CA PRO A 251 32.76 -38.76 -19.16
C PRO A 251 33.75 -39.82 -18.58
N HIS A 252 33.62 -40.26 -17.31
CA HIS A 252 33.72 -41.67 -16.88
C HIS A 252 33.65 -41.87 -15.34
N SER A 253 32.66 -42.69 -14.94
CA SER A 253 32.65 -43.77 -13.92
C SER A 253 33.57 -43.78 -12.69
N SER A 254 32.97 -43.97 -11.50
CA SER A 254 33.08 -45.15 -10.61
C SER A 254 32.56 -44.79 -9.21
N LEU A 255 31.50 -45.42 -8.69
CA LEU A 255 31.50 -46.62 -7.83
C LEU A 255 32.44 -46.54 -6.63
N GLY A 256 31.85 -46.35 -5.44
CA GLY A 256 32.51 -46.50 -4.14
C GLY A 256 31.47 -46.77 -3.06
N TYR A 257 31.24 -48.06 -2.80
CA TYR A 257 30.53 -48.59 -1.64
C TYR A 257 31.25 -48.19 -0.34
N HIS A 258 30.50 -47.82 0.70
CA HIS A 258 30.88 -48.15 2.07
C HIS A 258 29.65 -48.52 2.89
N GLU A 259 29.69 -49.75 3.37
CA GLU A 259 28.72 -50.45 4.21
C GLU A 259 29.25 -50.49 5.66
N ARG A 260 28.32 -50.70 6.62
CA ARG A 260 28.47 -51.07 8.06
C ARG A 260 28.62 -49.90 9.04
N ARG A 261 28.03 -49.93 10.25
CA ARG A 261 27.26 -50.96 10.97
C ARG A 261 26.49 -50.33 12.14
N ASP A 262 25.54 -51.11 12.62
CA ASP A 262 24.57 -50.92 13.69
C ASP A 262 25.12 -50.51 15.07
N SER A 263 24.25 -49.87 15.86
CA SER A 263 24.05 -50.28 17.25
C SER A 263 22.60 -50.04 17.70
N LEU A 264 21.95 -51.17 17.98
CA LEU A 264 20.66 -51.33 18.64
C LEU A 264 20.74 -51.00 20.14
N GLY A 265 19.64 -50.49 20.68
CA GLY A 265 19.16 -50.91 21.99
C GLY A 265 18.77 -49.79 22.95
N HIS A 266 17.46 -49.52 23.05
CA HIS A 266 16.72 -49.71 24.31
C HIS A 266 15.21 -49.49 24.09
N MET A 267 14.46 -50.59 24.18
CA MET A 267 13.00 -50.59 24.33
C MET A 267 12.63 -50.22 25.76
N ARG A 268 11.61 -49.37 25.92
CA ARG A 268 10.61 -49.53 26.99
C ARG A 268 9.22 -49.39 26.41
N ARG A 269 8.47 -50.50 26.51
CA ARG A 269 7.00 -50.56 26.42
C ARG A 269 6.40 -49.62 27.47
N MET A 270 5.34 -48.89 27.13
CA MET A 270 4.10 -48.83 27.93
C MET A 270 2.91 -48.37 27.07
N SER A 271 1.86 -49.20 27.14
CA SER A 271 0.42 -48.96 27.01
C SER A 271 -0.15 -48.28 25.76
N LEU A 272 -0.67 -49.13 24.86
CA LEU A 272 -1.74 -48.81 23.92
C LEU A 272 -3.08 -49.01 24.64
N SER A 273 -3.68 -47.93 25.14
CA SER A 273 -5.10 -47.88 25.52
C SER A 273 -5.61 -46.46 25.28
N GLY A 274 -6.64 -46.29 24.43
CA GLY A 274 -7.38 -45.03 24.31
C GLY A 274 -7.22 -44.30 22.96
N LEU A 275 -7.55 -44.97 21.86
CA LEU A 275 -7.71 -44.35 20.55
C LEU A 275 -8.99 -44.85 19.90
N GLU A 276 -10.12 -44.54 20.53
CA GLU A 276 -11.48 -44.59 20.00
C GLU A 276 -12.41 -43.87 21.00
N LEU A 277 -13.43 -43.16 20.49
CA LEU A 277 -14.38 -42.24 21.18
C LEU A 277 -13.94 -40.78 21.38
N ALA A 278 -14.20 -39.97 20.35
CA ALA A 278 -14.71 -38.61 20.51
C ALA A 278 -15.50 -38.18 19.25
N SER A 279 -16.42 -39.04 18.80
CA SER A 279 -17.69 -38.59 18.24
C SER A 279 -18.65 -38.49 19.43
N ASP A 280 -19.44 -37.43 19.47
CA ASP A 280 -20.43 -37.09 20.52
C ASP A 280 -19.87 -36.31 21.73
N ASN A 281 -20.00 -34.99 21.65
CA ASN A 281 -20.26 -34.14 22.81
C ASN A 281 -21.04 -32.88 22.35
N LEU A 282 -22.34 -33.07 22.20
CA LEU A 282 -23.34 -32.02 22.40
C LEU A 282 -23.42 -31.75 23.91
N GLY A 283 -22.78 -30.68 24.38
CA GLY A 283 -22.90 -30.22 25.77
C GLY A 283 -23.16 -28.72 25.82
N ARG A 284 -24.33 -28.32 26.35
CA ARG A 284 -24.61 -26.95 26.78
C ARG A 284 -23.58 -26.52 27.84
N PRO A 285 -23.21 -25.23 27.95
CA PRO A 285 -22.30 -24.78 28.98
C PRO A 285 -23.02 -24.72 30.34
N ALA A 286 -22.48 -25.42 31.34
CA ALA A 286 -22.85 -25.21 32.74
C ALA A 286 -22.12 -23.98 33.31
N PRO A 287 -22.72 -23.23 34.24
CA PRO A 287 -22.07 -22.09 34.89
C PRO A 287 -21.01 -22.59 35.89
N PHE A 288 -19.75 -22.19 35.69
CA PHE A 288 -18.65 -22.51 36.60
C PHE A 288 -18.67 -21.59 37.83
N GLN A 289 -18.72 -22.19 39.02
CA GLN A 289 -18.49 -21.52 40.31
C GLN A 289 -17.02 -21.63 40.71
N PHE A 290 -16.45 -20.54 41.22
CA PHE A 290 -15.09 -20.47 41.75
C PHE A 290 -15.00 -21.13 43.13
N GLY A 291 -14.15 -22.16 43.27
CA GLY A 291 -13.68 -22.67 44.56
C GLY A 291 -12.32 -22.07 44.90
N SER A 292 -12.25 -21.32 46.01
CA SER A 292 -11.01 -20.74 46.54
C SER A 292 -10.19 -21.80 47.28
N GLY A 293 -9.05 -22.19 46.71
CA GLY A 293 -8.04 -23.02 47.37
C GLY A 293 -6.66 -22.72 46.78
N MET A 294 -5.91 -21.78 47.40
CA MET A 294 -4.59 -21.37 46.94
C MET A 294 -3.49 -22.27 47.50
N THR A 295 -2.94 -23.14 46.64
CA THR A 295 -1.52 -23.55 46.72
C THR A 295 -0.80 -22.91 45.54
N ARG A 296 0.09 -21.95 45.83
CA ARG A 296 0.80 -21.11 44.86
C ARG A 296 1.93 -21.91 44.18
N VAL A 297 1.57 -22.77 43.23
CA VAL A 297 2.51 -23.28 42.23
C VAL A 297 2.92 -22.09 41.36
N GLN A 298 4.23 -21.86 41.17
CA GLN A 298 4.75 -20.90 40.18
C GLN A 298 4.43 -21.43 38.78
N SER A 299 3.17 -21.30 38.36
CA SER A 299 2.74 -21.74 37.04
C SER A 299 3.23 -20.74 35.99
N ASN A 300 4.00 -21.21 35.00
CA ASN A 300 4.35 -20.48 33.77
C ASN A 300 3.12 -20.18 32.86
N GLY A 301 1.91 -20.19 33.43
CA GLY A 301 0.65 -20.00 32.76
C GLY A 301 0.38 -18.53 32.47
N ILE A 302 -0.28 -18.28 31.35
CA ILE A 302 -0.75 -16.97 30.94
C ILE A 302 -2.08 -16.73 31.68
N GLN A 303 -2.05 -15.92 32.75
CA GLN A 303 -3.08 -15.88 33.81
C GLN A 303 -4.53 -15.66 33.35
N SER A 304 -4.75 -15.02 32.19
CA SER A 304 -6.08 -14.63 31.71
C SER A 304 -6.57 -15.41 30.50
N ALA A 305 -5.75 -16.28 29.91
CA ALA A 305 -6.11 -17.06 28.74
C ALA A 305 -5.90 -18.56 29.02
N PRO A 306 -6.95 -19.30 29.40
CA PRO A 306 -6.82 -20.70 29.77
C PRO A 306 -6.27 -21.52 28.60
N GLY A 307 -5.34 -22.43 28.91
CA GLY A 307 -4.70 -23.30 27.92
C GLY A 307 -3.49 -22.69 27.21
N PHE A 308 -3.15 -21.41 27.44
CA PHE A 308 -1.93 -20.80 26.92
C PHE A 308 -0.76 -20.87 27.91
N THR A 309 0.42 -21.17 27.38
CA THR A 309 1.68 -21.28 28.09
C THR A 309 2.72 -20.33 27.48
N LYS A 310 3.55 -19.74 28.34
CA LYS A 310 4.69 -18.93 27.88
C LYS A 310 5.77 -19.86 27.35
N SER A 311 6.06 -19.76 26.06
CA SER A 311 7.17 -20.50 25.47
C SER A 311 8.51 -19.94 25.95
N ARG A 312 9.48 -20.83 26.17
CA ARG A 312 10.84 -20.45 26.62
C ARG A 312 11.75 -19.99 25.49
N ARG A 313 11.34 -20.17 24.23
CA ARG A 313 12.17 -19.84 23.06
C ARG A 313 12.17 -18.33 22.82
N GLN A 314 13.32 -17.75 22.51
CA GLN A 314 13.40 -16.34 22.12
C GLN A 314 12.58 -16.10 20.85
N GLY A 315 11.83 -14.99 20.78
CA GLY A 315 10.98 -14.65 19.63
C GLY A 315 9.63 -15.39 19.57
N SER A 316 9.38 -16.33 20.48
CA SER A 316 8.09 -17.06 20.58
C SER A 316 6.95 -16.23 21.17
N GLN A 317 7.20 -14.97 21.55
CA GLN A 317 6.23 -14.09 22.17
C GLN A 317 6.42 -12.67 21.62
N PHE A 318 5.31 -11.94 21.49
CA PHE A 318 5.35 -10.53 21.11
C PHE A 318 5.20 -9.62 22.33
N TYR A 319 6.24 -8.84 22.57
CA TYR A 319 6.22 -7.69 23.46
C TYR A 319 6.17 -6.45 22.57
N GLY A 320 5.08 -5.70 22.65
CA GLY A 320 4.92 -4.46 21.89
C GLY A 320 5.85 -3.37 22.41
N ILE A 321 5.99 -2.32 21.63
CA ILE A 321 6.99 -1.26 21.84
C ILE A 321 6.48 -0.26 22.87
N SER A 322 5.16 0.01 22.86
CA SER A 322 4.53 0.97 23.76
C SER A 322 3.96 0.33 25.04
N SER A 323 3.61 1.20 25.99
CA SER A 323 2.86 0.84 27.19
C SER A 323 1.41 0.46 26.84
N CYS A 324 0.92 -0.64 27.41
CA CYS A 324 -0.46 -1.08 27.21
C CYS A 324 -1.48 0.00 27.63
N MET A 325 -2.46 0.26 26.75
CA MET A 325 -3.55 1.22 27.01
C MET A 325 -4.35 0.91 28.29
N GLY A 326 -4.41 -0.35 28.72
CA GLY A 326 -5.22 -0.78 29.87
C GLY A 326 -4.53 -0.68 31.23
N CYS A 327 -3.20 -0.66 31.30
CA CYS A 327 -2.50 -0.68 32.59
C CYS A 327 -1.17 0.08 32.65
N THR A 328 -0.73 0.71 31.56
CA THR A 328 0.51 1.49 31.43
C THR A 328 1.83 0.78 31.80
N LYS A 329 1.78 -0.49 32.21
CA LYS A 329 2.96 -1.32 32.49
C LYS A 329 3.76 -1.56 31.19
N LYS A 330 4.96 -2.12 31.33
CA LYS A 330 5.77 -2.63 30.21
C LYS A 330 6.12 -4.10 30.46
N GLY A 331 6.40 -4.85 29.39
CA GLY A 331 7.03 -6.16 29.48
C GLY A 331 6.10 -7.36 29.71
N ASP A 332 4.80 -7.24 29.46
CA ASP A 332 3.91 -8.40 29.39
C ASP A 332 3.56 -8.75 27.93
N VAL A 333 3.06 -9.96 27.72
CA VAL A 333 2.68 -10.48 26.41
C VAL A 333 1.44 -9.72 25.92
N TYR A 334 1.50 -9.19 24.71
CA TYR A 334 0.33 -8.56 24.08
C TYR A 334 -0.71 -9.60 23.66
N CYS A 335 -1.93 -9.13 23.51
CA CYS A 335 -3.09 -9.93 23.21
C CYS A 335 -3.92 -9.21 22.13
N LEU A 336 -4.28 -9.93 21.07
CA LEU A 336 -5.26 -9.47 20.10
C LEU A 336 -6.66 -9.66 20.70
N LEU A 337 -7.41 -8.57 20.79
CA LEU A 337 -8.81 -8.63 21.22
C LEU A 337 -9.68 -9.05 20.04
N LEU A 338 -10.46 -10.12 20.23
CA LEU A 338 -11.35 -10.68 19.22
C LEU A 338 -12.80 -10.33 19.56
N ARG A 339 -13.47 -9.63 18.65
CA ARG A 339 -14.87 -9.21 18.80
C ARG A 339 -15.85 -10.20 18.21
N ALA A 340 -17.09 -10.12 18.70
CA ALA A 340 -18.23 -10.86 18.18
C ALA A 340 -18.43 -10.59 16.68
N VAL A 341 -18.91 -11.61 15.98
CA VAL A 341 -19.26 -11.52 14.56
C VAL A 341 -20.60 -10.78 14.42
N PRO A 342 -20.74 -9.80 13.50
CA PRO A 342 -22.03 -9.17 13.21
C PRO A 342 -23.08 -10.19 12.78
N THR A 343 -24.31 -10.05 13.27
CA THR A 343 -25.43 -10.98 13.00
C THR A 343 -26.03 -10.87 11.61
N SER A 344 -25.55 -9.92 10.78
CA SER A 344 -26.03 -9.73 9.41
C SER A 344 -25.99 -11.03 8.60
N LEU A 345 -26.98 -11.28 7.76
CA LEU A 345 -26.98 -12.42 6.84
C LEU A 345 -26.15 -12.06 5.60
N THR A 346 -25.30 -12.98 5.14
CA THR A 346 -24.69 -12.91 3.79
C THR A 346 -25.01 -14.24 3.12
N ALA A 347 -25.62 -14.18 1.94
CA ALA A 347 -25.93 -15.38 1.17
C ALA A 347 -24.67 -16.23 0.97
N HIS A 348 -24.81 -17.55 1.11
CA HIS A 348 -23.73 -18.54 0.94
C HIS A 348 -22.55 -18.43 1.93
N PHE A 349 -22.68 -17.63 3.00
CA PHE A 349 -21.70 -17.64 4.08
C PHE A 349 -22.03 -18.74 5.09
N PRO A 350 -21.05 -19.52 5.59
CA PRO A 350 -21.30 -20.62 6.52
C PRO A 350 -22.06 -20.15 7.76
N SER A 351 -23.12 -20.87 8.14
CA SER A 351 -23.91 -20.58 9.34
C SER A 351 -23.11 -20.88 10.61
N VAL A 352 -23.56 -20.36 11.75
CA VAL A 352 -22.92 -20.58 13.05
C VAL A 352 -22.92 -22.10 13.35
N TYR A 353 -21.84 -22.61 13.96
CA TYR A 353 -21.70 -24.03 14.35
C TYR A 353 -21.70 -25.07 13.22
N THR A 354 -21.60 -24.68 11.95
CA THR A 354 -21.62 -25.64 10.83
C THR A 354 -20.29 -26.34 10.57
N HIS A 355 -19.18 -25.88 11.17
CA HIS A 355 -17.84 -26.45 10.98
C HIS A 355 -17.46 -26.68 9.50
N SER A 356 -17.88 -25.77 8.61
CA SER A 356 -17.80 -25.96 7.17
C SER A 356 -16.35 -25.93 6.67
N ILE A 357 -16.04 -26.80 5.71
CA ILE A 357 -14.78 -26.79 4.97
C ILE A 357 -14.94 -25.87 3.76
N ILE A 358 -14.08 -24.86 3.67
CA ILE A 358 -14.11 -23.83 2.64
C ILE A 358 -13.10 -24.17 1.55
N GLN A 359 -13.54 -24.11 0.30
CA GLN A 359 -12.68 -24.38 -0.85
C GLN A 359 -11.49 -23.39 -0.95
N PHE A 360 -11.69 -22.15 -0.51
CA PHE A 360 -10.71 -21.07 -0.60
C PHE A 360 -10.58 -20.30 0.72
N PRO A 361 -9.89 -20.83 1.73
CA PRO A 361 -9.82 -20.23 3.07
C PRO A 361 -9.17 -18.83 3.09
N LEU A 362 -8.19 -18.56 2.22
CA LEU A 362 -7.56 -17.24 2.09
C LEU A 362 -8.50 -16.12 1.62
N ALA A 363 -9.72 -16.46 1.21
CA ALA A 363 -10.76 -15.52 0.85
C ALA A 363 -11.50 -14.90 2.01
N MET A 364 -11.49 -15.60 3.13
CA MET A 364 -12.52 -15.41 4.13
C MET A 364 -12.38 -14.06 4.82
N GLY A 365 -11.18 -13.47 4.90
CA GLY A 365 -10.93 -12.19 5.56
C GLY A 365 -11.74 -10.99 5.03
N ASN A 366 -12.23 -11.02 3.78
CA ASN A 366 -13.02 -9.92 3.21
C ASN A 366 -14.47 -9.88 3.69
N TYR A 367 -14.99 -10.95 4.29
CA TYR A 367 -16.38 -10.97 4.74
C TYR A 367 -16.54 -10.13 6.01
N ALA A 368 -17.65 -9.40 6.12
CA ALA A 368 -17.94 -8.67 7.37
C ALA A 368 -17.97 -9.60 8.59
N LYS A 369 -18.37 -10.86 8.36
CA LYS A 369 -18.51 -11.89 9.40
C LYS A 369 -17.17 -12.41 9.94
N THR A 370 -16.07 -12.13 9.26
CA THR A 370 -14.72 -12.52 9.70
C THR A 370 -13.94 -11.32 10.21
N ASN A 371 -14.54 -10.13 10.26
CA ASN A 371 -13.91 -8.94 10.80
C ASN A 371 -13.94 -8.98 12.33
N ILE A 372 -13.24 -9.96 12.91
CA ILE A 372 -13.21 -10.24 14.36
C ILE A 372 -12.09 -9.50 15.08
N LEU A 373 -11.20 -8.78 14.40
CA LEU A 373 -10.09 -8.08 15.04
C LEU A 373 -10.53 -6.68 15.53
N SER A 374 -10.37 -6.44 16.83
CA SER A 374 -10.49 -5.11 17.42
C SER A 374 -9.47 -4.12 16.81
N SER A 375 -9.72 -2.82 16.98
CA SER A 375 -8.79 -1.74 16.65
C SER A 375 -7.77 -1.48 17.76
N SER A 376 -7.76 -2.28 18.83
CA SER A 376 -6.85 -2.14 19.96
C SER A 376 -6.17 -3.45 20.31
N VAL A 377 -4.94 -3.34 20.81
CA VAL A 377 -4.19 -4.43 21.44
C VAL A 377 -3.93 -4.08 22.89
N VAL A 378 -3.93 -5.08 23.76
CA VAL A 378 -3.70 -4.90 25.20
C VAL A 378 -2.81 -6.00 25.72
N TYR A 379 -2.21 -5.83 26.89
CA TYR A 379 -1.56 -6.96 27.54
C TYR A 379 -2.54 -8.02 27.94
N ASN A 380 -2.04 -9.25 27.96
CA ASN A 380 -2.77 -10.40 28.40
C ASN A 380 -3.43 -10.18 29.78
N ALA A 381 -2.71 -9.68 30.79
CA ALA A 381 -3.29 -9.39 32.10
C ALA A 381 -4.44 -8.35 32.06
N CYS A 382 -4.46 -7.46 31.05
CA CYS A 382 -5.53 -6.49 30.85
C CYS A 382 -6.72 -7.06 30.09
N ALA A 383 -6.50 -8.08 29.26
CA ALA A 383 -7.55 -8.65 28.40
C ALA A 383 -8.74 -9.19 29.22
N ALA A 384 -8.49 -9.75 30.42
CA ALA A 384 -9.54 -10.20 31.33
C ALA A 384 -10.53 -9.09 31.73
N ARG A 385 -10.09 -7.82 31.74
CA ARG A 385 -10.98 -6.68 32.04
C ARG A 385 -11.97 -6.42 30.91
N TYR A 386 -11.63 -6.78 29.67
CA TYR A 386 -12.50 -6.60 28.51
C TYR A 386 -13.54 -7.72 28.39
N ASP A 387 -13.24 -8.93 28.87
CA ASP A 387 -14.21 -10.04 28.92
C ASP A 387 -15.37 -9.77 29.90
N HIS A 388 -15.14 -8.96 30.93
CA HIS A 388 -16.16 -8.65 31.96
C HIS A 388 -16.92 -7.34 31.72
N GLN A 389 -16.55 -6.54 30.72
CA GLN A 389 -17.32 -5.33 30.42
C GLN A 389 -18.65 -5.72 29.79
N ARG A 390 -19.76 -5.26 30.40
CA ARG A 390 -21.11 -5.45 29.88
C ARG A 390 -21.13 -5.03 28.40
N PRO A 391 -21.85 -5.78 27.54
CA PRO A 391 -21.96 -5.43 26.13
C PRO A 391 -22.44 -3.99 26.03
N SER A 392 -21.56 -3.10 25.58
CA SER A 392 -21.98 -1.77 25.19
C SER A 392 -22.93 -1.92 24.01
N LYS A 393 -23.89 -1.00 23.84
CA LYS A 393 -24.85 -1.03 22.71
C LYS A 393 -24.17 -0.94 21.32
N HIS A 394 -22.85 -0.87 21.26
CA HIS A 394 -22.07 -0.82 20.03
C HIS A 394 -21.47 -2.20 19.71
N ASP A 395 -21.38 -2.49 18.42
CA ASP A 395 -21.03 -3.76 17.73
C ASP A 395 -19.60 -4.30 18.00
N ASN A 396 -19.04 -4.03 19.18
CA ASN A 396 -17.65 -4.26 19.58
C ASN A 396 -17.52 -5.11 20.85
N THR A 397 -18.49 -5.98 21.16
CA THR A 397 -18.35 -6.93 22.28
C THR A 397 -17.15 -7.84 22.04
N ILE A 398 -16.18 -7.84 22.96
CA ILE A 398 -15.05 -8.76 22.93
C ILE A 398 -15.54 -10.13 23.41
N VAL A 399 -15.27 -11.17 22.62
CA VAL A 399 -15.71 -12.56 22.90
C VAL A 399 -14.56 -13.48 23.21
N ALA A 400 -13.35 -13.08 22.84
CA ALA A 400 -12.15 -13.83 23.13
C ALA A 400 -10.93 -12.91 23.09
N SER A 401 -9.87 -13.33 23.76
CA SER A 401 -8.58 -12.67 23.72
C SER A 401 -7.51 -13.69 23.31
N LEU A 402 -6.67 -13.31 22.35
CA LEU A 402 -5.65 -14.17 21.76
C LEU A 402 -4.24 -13.69 22.12
N PRO A 403 -3.59 -14.33 23.12
CA PRO A 403 -2.23 -14.00 23.50
C PRO A 403 -1.25 -14.22 22.34
N LEU A 404 -0.35 -13.26 22.15
CA LEU A 404 0.64 -13.30 21.08
C LEU A 404 1.85 -14.13 21.49
N VAL A 405 1.62 -15.44 21.50
CA VAL A 405 2.61 -16.49 21.78
C VAL A 405 2.66 -17.52 20.65
N SER A 406 3.71 -18.33 20.63
CA SER A 406 3.94 -19.38 19.63
C SER A 406 2.70 -20.24 19.43
N TYR A 407 2.33 -20.44 18.16
CA TYR A 407 1.23 -21.29 17.74
C TYR A 407 1.56 -22.76 17.96
N SER A 408 2.77 -23.20 17.62
CA SER A 408 3.21 -24.58 17.76
C SER A 408 3.17 -25.05 19.22
N ASP A 409 3.59 -24.21 20.17
CA ASP A 409 3.53 -24.53 21.60
C ASP A 409 2.12 -24.43 22.20
N ASN A 410 1.19 -23.75 21.52
CA ASN A 410 -0.16 -23.45 22.04
C ASN A 410 -1.28 -23.80 21.05
N HIS A 411 -1.07 -24.80 20.20
CA HIS A 411 -1.90 -25.11 19.02
C HIS A 411 -3.40 -25.21 19.35
N THR A 412 -3.75 -26.02 20.34
CA THR A 412 -5.15 -26.28 20.72
C THR A 412 -5.84 -25.02 21.26
N ALA A 413 -5.14 -24.24 22.09
CA ALA A 413 -5.67 -23.01 22.66
C ALA A 413 -5.86 -21.93 21.59
N TRP A 414 -4.88 -21.76 20.68
CA TRP A 414 -4.99 -20.86 19.51
C TRP A 414 -6.24 -21.17 18.68
N LEU A 415 -6.39 -22.43 18.29
CA LEU A 415 -7.52 -22.86 17.46
C LEU A 415 -8.84 -22.71 18.20
N GLY A 416 -8.91 -23.06 19.48
CA GLY A 416 -10.10 -22.88 20.31
C GLY A 416 -10.54 -21.41 20.38
N THR A 417 -9.60 -20.50 20.68
CA THR A 417 -9.85 -19.06 20.77
C THR A 417 -10.34 -18.47 19.45
N ILE A 418 -9.66 -18.78 18.33
CA ILE A 418 -10.08 -18.33 16.99
C ILE A 418 -11.45 -18.92 16.62
N ASN A 419 -11.71 -20.19 16.95
CA ASN A 419 -12.97 -20.85 16.64
C ASN A 419 -14.15 -20.23 17.39
N VAL A 420 -13.96 -19.86 18.65
CA VAL A 420 -14.96 -19.11 19.44
C VAL A 420 -15.25 -17.76 18.79
N ALA A 421 -14.21 -16.99 18.45
CA ALA A 421 -14.37 -15.68 17.81
C ALA A 421 -15.07 -15.78 16.45
N LEU A 422 -14.84 -16.85 15.68
CA LEU A 422 -15.52 -17.11 14.41
C LEU A 422 -16.85 -17.86 14.57
N SER A 423 -17.38 -17.96 15.80
CA SER A 423 -18.66 -18.60 16.12
C SER A 423 -18.77 -20.05 15.60
N ARG A 424 -17.65 -20.78 15.61
CA ARG A 424 -17.55 -22.20 15.21
C ARG A 424 -18.05 -22.51 13.80
N ARG A 425 -17.94 -21.55 12.89
CA ARG A 425 -18.42 -21.67 11.50
C ARG A 425 -17.57 -22.56 10.61
N PHE A 426 -16.27 -22.62 10.89
CA PHE A 426 -15.28 -23.23 10.01
C PHE A 426 -14.67 -24.48 10.61
N HIS A 427 -14.25 -25.40 9.75
CA HIS A 427 -13.50 -26.56 10.19
C HIS A 427 -12.15 -26.15 10.81
N VAL A 428 -11.80 -26.78 11.93
CA VAL A 428 -10.64 -26.42 12.76
C VAL A 428 -9.33 -26.41 11.96
N SER A 429 -9.16 -27.35 11.01
CA SER A 429 -7.95 -27.45 10.18
C SER A 429 -7.71 -26.27 9.24
N GLN A 430 -8.72 -25.42 8.99
CA GLN A 430 -8.61 -24.26 8.10
C GLN A 430 -8.50 -22.94 8.86
N LEU A 431 -8.73 -22.93 10.17
CA LEU A 431 -8.71 -21.73 10.99
C LEU A 431 -7.40 -20.94 10.88
N PRO A 432 -6.20 -21.56 10.85
CA PRO A 432 -4.96 -20.77 10.70
C PRO A 432 -4.90 -20.00 9.38
N ILE A 433 -5.34 -20.61 8.28
CA ILE A 433 -5.32 -19.99 6.95
C ILE A 433 -6.40 -18.89 6.85
N ILE A 434 -7.58 -19.14 7.42
CA ILE A 434 -8.67 -18.15 7.50
C ILE A 434 -8.22 -16.96 8.36
N PHE A 435 -7.60 -17.21 9.50
CA PHE A 435 -7.12 -16.16 10.39
C PHE A 435 -5.98 -15.35 9.76
N LEU A 436 -5.07 -15.99 9.02
CA LEU A 436 -4.07 -15.30 8.21
C LEU A 436 -4.71 -14.33 7.20
N SER A 437 -5.82 -14.74 6.55
CA SER A 437 -6.58 -13.85 5.66
C SER A 437 -7.15 -12.65 6.41
N ILE A 438 -7.74 -12.87 7.58
CA ILE A 438 -8.29 -11.79 8.43
C ILE A 438 -7.20 -10.78 8.81
N LEU A 439 -6.01 -11.27 9.19
CA LEU A 439 -4.85 -10.44 9.55
C LEU A 439 -4.43 -9.52 8.40
N TYR A 440 -4.24 -10.05 7.18
CA TYR A 440 -3.84 -9.24 6.04
C TYR A 440 -4.90 -8.26 5.56
N ILE A 441 -6.19 -8.62 5.63
CA ILE A 441 -7.27 -7.69 5.31
C ILE A 441 -7.36 -6.57 6.35
N LYS A 442 -7.20 -6.88 7.65
CA LYS A 442 -7.13 -5.87 8.70
C LYS A 442 -5.93 -4.94 8.50
N LEU A 443 -4.76 -5.50 8.19
CA LEU A 443 -3.56 -4.71 7.88
C LEU A 443 -3.78 -3.79 6.67
N LYS A 444 -4.42 -4.27 5.60
CA LYS A 444 -4.77 -3.44 4.43
C LYS A 444 -5.69 -2.28 4.80
N ARG A 445 -6.69 -2.49 5.67
CA ARG A 445 -7.60 -1.44 6.14
C ARG A 445 -6.85 -0.38 6.95
N LEU A 446 -6.04 -0.81 7.93
CA LEU A 446 -5.19 0.08 8.71
C LEU A 446 -4.22 0.88 7.84
N VAL A 447 -3.76 0.30 6.72
CA VAL A 447 -2.89 1.02 5.78
C VAL A 447 -3.65 2.04 4.91
N SER A 448 -4.94 1.80 4.66
CA SER A 448 -5.78 2.65 3.81
C SER A 448 -6.42 3.81 4.60
N GLU A 449 -6.64 3.60 5.90
CA GLU A 449 -7.08 4.62 6.85
C GLU A 449 -5.87 5.48 7.24
N GLU A 450 -5.44 6.38 6.35
CA GLU A 450 -4.18 7.15 6.46
C GLU A 450 -4.07 8.00 7.73
N GLU A 451 -5.19 8.42 8.32
CA GLU A 451 -5.24 9.20 9.56
C GLU A 451 -4.91 8.38 10.84
N ASP A 452 -5.05 7.05 10.79
CA ASP A 452 -5.04 6.19 11.98
C ASP A 452 -3.70 5.43 12.18
N LYS A 453 -2.76 5.55 11.23
CA LYS A 453 -1.44 4.87 11.28
C LYS A 453 -0.56 5.34 12.43
N LEU A 454 -0.54 6.65 12.72
CA LEU A 454 0.20 7.18 13.88
C LEU A 454 -0.44 6.79 15.21
N SER A 455 -1.75 6.52 15.23
CA SER A 455 -2.49 6.23 16.46
C SER A 455 -2.20 4.82 17.01
N LYS A 456 -1.86 3.84 16.15
CA LYS A 456 -1.88 2.41 16.51
C LYS A 456 -0.69 1.58 15.96
N PRO A 457 0.58 2.01 16.16
CA PRO A 457 1.74 1.25 15.67
C PRO A 457 1.79 -0.18 16.23
N ASP A 458 1.46 -0.38 17.51
CA ASP A 458 1.53 -1.70 18.14
C ASP A 458 0.55 -2.72 17.56
N LEU A 459 -0.63 -2.28 17.08
CA LEU A 459 -1.58 -3.19 16.44
C LEU A 459 -1.04 -3.69 15.10
N CYS A 460 -0.46 -2.80 14.29
CA CYS A 460 0.14 -3.17 13.02
C CYS A 460 1.27 -4.18 13.22
N ASP A 461 2.14 -3.95 14.20
CA ASP A 461 3.29 -4.82 14.45
C ASP A 461 2.88 -6.15 15.11
N ALA A 462 1.89 -6.13 16.00
CA ALA A 462 1.25 -7.34 16.51
C ALA A 462 0.65 -8.20 15.38
N ILE A 463 -0.07 -7.59 14.44
CA ILE A 463 -0.65 -8.29 13.28
C ILE A 463 0.44 -8.89 12.40
N LYS A 464 1.49 -8.12 12.07
CA LYS A 464 2.62 -8.60 11.25
C LYS A 464 3.33 -9.75 11.93
N TRP A 465 3.63 -9.62 13.23
CA TRP A 465 4.27 -10.67 14.02
C TRP A 465 3.42 -11.94 14.01
N THR A 466 2.11 -11.81 14.24
CA THR A 466 1.17 -12.95 14.24
C THR A 466 1.12 -13.62 12.87
N ALA A 467 1.03 -12.85 11.79
CA ALA A 467 1.01 -13.38 10.44
C ALA A 467 2.30 -14.13 10.10
N ASN A 468 3.45 -13.57 10.47
CA ASN A 468 4.75 -14.22 10.29
C ASN A 468 4.83 -15.52 11.11
N MET A 469 4.47 -15.48 12.38
CA MET A 469 4.46 -16.66 13.24
C MET A 469 3.61 -17.79 12.64
N LEU A 470 2.41 -17.49 12.15
CA LEU A 470 1.55 -18.48 11.47
C LEU A 470 2.18 -19.02 10.18
N LEU A 471 2.84 -18.17 9.39
CA LEU A 471 3.51 -18.58 8.17
C LEU A 471 4.67 -19.56 8.44
N SER A 472 5.41 -19.40 9.54
CA SER A 472 6.47 -20.31 9.97
C SER A 472 5.97 -21.59 10.64
N GLU A 473 5.05 -21.45 11.60
CA GLU A 473 4.78 -22.53 12.56
C GLU A 473 3.61 -23.43 12.17
N VAL A 474 2.70 -22.95 11.31
CA VAL A 474 1.57 -23.77 10.87
C VAL A 474 2.05 -24.78 9.84
N VAL A 475 2.02 -26.07 10.20
CA VAL A 475 2.28 -27.18 9.29
C VAL A 475 0.96 -27.67 8.70
N LEU A 476 0.83 -27.64 7.38
CA LEU A 476 -0.37 -28.13 6.69
C LEU A 476 -0.28 -29.65 6.49
N GLN A 477 -1.35 -30.34 6.85
CA GLN A 477 -1.49 -31.78 6.65
C GLN A 477 -2.01 -32.08 5.23
N PRO A 478 -1.32 -32.91 4.42
CA PRO A 478 -1.62 -33.15 3.00
C PRO A 478 -3.05 -33.65 2.70
N SER A 479 -3.66 -34.39 3.62
CA SER A 479 -4.89 -35.15 3.35
C SER A 479 -6.18 -34.33 3.37
N ARG A 480 -6.16 -33.04 3.75
CA ARG A 480 -7.39 -32.31 4.13
C ARG A 480 -7.68 -31.04 3.33
N ILE A 481 -6.82 -30.67 2.39
CA ILE A 481 -7.09 -29.52 1.51
C ILE A 481 -7.03 -30.05 0.09
N ALA A 482 -8.20 -30.36 -0.49
CA ALA A 482 -8.36 -30.89 -1.85
C ALA A 482 -7.65 -30.05 -2.94
N SER A 483 -7.24 -28.83 -2.61
CA SER A 483 -6.51 -27.93 -3.48
C SER A 483 -4.97 -28.00 -3.34
N ILE A 484 -4.40 -28.85 -2.48
CA ILE A 484 -2.96 -28.85 -2.11
C ILE A 484 -2.48 -30.31 -2.00
N ASN A 485 -2.55 -31.09 -3.09
CA ASN A 485 -2.50 -32.57 -3.00
C ASN A 485 -1.09 -33.20 -2.95
N ASN A 486 0.00 -32.44 -3.04
CA ASN A 486 1.35 -33.02 -3.17
C ASN A 486 2.35 -32.55 -2.10
N PHE A 487 1.87 -32.11 -0.94
CA PHE A 487 2.72 -31.46 0.06
C PHE A 487 2.97 -32.36 1.26
N SER A 488 4.19 -32.89 1.38
CA SER A 488 4.70 -33.40 2.66
C SER A 488 4.69 -32.28 3.71
N ASN A 489 4.52 -32.64 4.99
CA ASN A 489 4.43 -31.77 6.18
C ASN A 489 5.29 -30.50 6.10
N SER A 490 4.77 -29.47 5.44
CA SER A 490 5.47 -28.23 5.12
C SER A 490 4.82 -27.07 5.84
N SER A 491 5.63 -26.08 6.22
CA SER A 491 5.09 -24.83 6.75
C SER A 491 4.16 -24.16 5.75
N LEU A 492 3.20 -23.39 6.25
CA LEU A 492 2.25 -22.64 5.43
C LEU A 492 2.98 -21.74 4.42
N HIS A 493 4.10 -21.12 4.82
CA HIS A 493 4.97 -20.39 3.92
C HIS A 493 5.50 -21.26 2.78
N ALA A 494 6.10 -22.41 3.08
CA ALA A 494 6.68 -23.29 2.06
C ALA A 494 5.63 -23.76 1.05
N VAL A 495 4.41 -24.06 1.52
CA VAL A 495 3.27 -24.41 0.66
C VAL A 495 2.88 -23.24 -0.25
N LEU A 496 2.77 -22.01 0.28
CA LEU A 496 2.48 -20.82 -0.53
C LEU A 496 3.58 -20.56 -1.57
N LEU A 497 4.84 -20.61 -1.15
CA LEU A 497 5.99 -20.38 -2.02
C LEU A 497 6.03 -21.39 -3.18
N GLN A 498 5.83 -22.66 -2.86
CA GLN A 498 5.80 -23.71 -3.87
C GLN A 498 4.60 -23.56 -4.81
N ASN A 499 3.42 -23.15 -4.31
CA ASN A 499 2.29 -22.85 -5.19
C ASN A 499 2.61 -21.74 -6.21
N PHE A 500 3.34 -20.69 -5.79
CA PHE A 500 3.81 -19.65 -6.71
C PHE A 500 4.87 -20.17 -7.69
N ARG A 501 5.81 -21.01 -7.24
CA ARG A 501 6.82 -21.66 -8.10
C ARG A 501 6.16 -22.56 -9.14
N SER A 502 5.24 -23.43 -8.72
CA SER A 502 4.48 -24.30 -9.63
C SER A 502 3.62 -23.51 -10.61
N THR A 503 3.04 -22.40 -10.17
CA THR A 503 2.28 -21.48 -11.06
C THR A 503 3.15 -20.85 -12.13
N ARG A 504 4.43 -20.62 -11.81
CA ARG A 504 5.40 -20.12 -12.79
C ARG A 504 5.89 -21.22 -13.73
N SER A 505 6.21 -22.40 -13.20
CA SER A 505 6.91 -23.45 -13.95
C SER A 505 5.99 -24.36 -14.78
N ASN A 506 4.70 -24.45 -14.47
CA ASN A 506 3.80 -25.41 -15.11
C ASN A 506 2.51 -24.71 -15.58
N SER A 507 2.26 -24.71 -16.89
CA SER A 507 1.13 -24.02 -17.52
C SER A 507 -0.20 -24.75 -17.36
N LEU A 508 -0.20 -26.05 -17.03
CA LEU A 508 -1.38 -26.86 -17.30
C LEU A 508 -2.52 -26.67 -16.30
N TYR A 509 -2.32 -26.69 -14.99
CA TYR A 509 -3.44 -26.46 -14.05
C TYR A 509 -2.94 -26.00 -12.69
N THR A 510 -2.83 -24.69 -12.48
CA THR A 510 -2.38 -24.18 -11.19
C THR A 510 -3.58 -23.72 -10.37
N LYS A 511 -3.85 -24.49 -9.31
CA LYS A 511 -4.95 -24.26 -8.37
C LYS A 511 -4.91 -22.85 -7.77
N LEU A 512 -3.73 -22.23 -7.68
CA LEU A 512 -3.54 -20.83 -7.28
C LEU A 512 -4.25 -19.84 -8.23
N LEU A 513 -4.24 -20.08 -9.55
CA LEU A 513 -4.95 -19.23 -10.51
C LEU A 513 -6.47 -19.35 -10.36
N GLN A 514 -6.98 -20.49 -9.87
CA GLN A 514 -8.41 -20.68 -9.63
C GLN A 514 -8.93 -19.89 -8.42
N TYR A 515 -8.06 -19.45 -7.49
CA TYR A 515 -8.48 -18.60 -6.37
C TYR A 515 -9.09 -17.30 -6.90
N PRO A 516 -10.25 -16.85 -6.41
CA PRO A 516 -10.74 -15.50 -6.73
C PRO A 516 -9.74 -14.38 -6.42
N LEU A 517 -9.85 -13.26 -7.16
CA LEU A 517 -8.85 -12.20 -7.23
C LEU A 517 -8.47 -11.65 -5.85
N ASP A 518 -9.46 -11.30 -5.04
CA ASP A 518 -9.29 -10.82 -3.66
C ASP A 518 -8.42 -11.72 -2.78
N ARG A 519 -8.48 -13.02 -3.04
CA ARG A 519 -7.87 -14.09 -2.24
C ARG A 519 -6.41 -14.28 -2.63
N PHE A 520 -6.12 -14.05 -3.91
CA PHE A 520 -4.75 -14.04 -4.43
C PHE A 520 -3.94 -12.87 -3.86
N ILE A 521 -4.59 -11.73 -3.57
CA ILE A 521 -3.92 -10.57 -2.95
C ILE A 521 -3.35 -10.95 -1.58
N VAL A 522 -4.10 -11.70 -0.76
CA VAL A 522 -3.63 -12.17 0.56
C VAL A 522 -2.42 -13.09 0.40
N ALA A 523 -2.48 -14.07 -0.50
CA ALA A 523 -1.36 -14.99 -0.75
C ALA A 523 -0.10 -14.24 -1.22
N ASN A 524 -0.25 -13.27 -2.11
CA ASN A 524 0.84 -12.44 -2.59
C ASN A 524 1.41 -11.51 -1.50
N ALA A 525 0.53 -10.93 -0.67
CA ALA A 525 0.94 -10.10 0.47
C ALA A 525 1.70 -10.92 1.52
N ALA A 526 1.25 -12.16 1.78
CA ALA A 526 1.93 -13.09 2.68
C ALA A 526 3.37 -13.37 2.24
N LEU A 527 3.57 -13.70 0.96
CA LEU A 527 4.91 -13.93 0.41
C LEU A 527 5.75 -12.66 0.27
N SER A 528 5.13 -11.48 0.17
CA SER A 528 5.87 -10.23 0.03
C SER A 528 6.39 -9.70 1.37
N ASN A 529 5.63 -9.93 2.45
CA ASN A 529 5.99 -9.48 3.79
C ASN A 529 6.90 -10.46 4.54
N TRP A 530 7.06 -11.67 4.02
CA TRP A 530 7.92 -12.70 4.60
C TRP A 530 9.39 -12.48 4.20
N ARG A 531 10.30 -12.41 5.18
CA ARG A 531 11.73 -12.03 5.00
C ARG A 531 12.77 -13.12 5.33
N PRO A 532 12.69 -14.37 4.86
CA PRO A 532 13.82 -15.30 4.92
C PRO A 532 14.73 -15.16 3.70
N SER A 533 15.92 -15.74 3.81
CA SER A 533 16.93 -15.87 2.77
C SER A 533 16.44 -16.49 1.45
N GLN A 534 15.38 -17.30 1.48
CA GLN A 534 14.79 -17.94 0.29
C GLN A 534 13.62 -17.14 -0.30
N SER A 535 13.84 -15.87 -0.65
CA SER A 535 12.79 -15.03 -1.21
C SER A 535 12.42 -15.44 -2.66
N PHE A 536 11.12 -15.48 -2.96
CA PHE A 536 10.65 -15.54 -4.34
C PHE A 536 10.85 -14.16 -4.96
N SER A 537 11.68 -14.06 -6.01
CA SER A 537 12.06 -12.77 -6.57
C SER A 537 10.84 -11.91 -6.93
N SER A 538 10.98 -10.59 -6.77
CA SER A 538 9.90 -9.64 -7.03
C SER A 538 9.40 -9.74 -8.48
N SER A 539 10.29 -9.97 -9.45
CA SER A 539 9.96 -10.20 -10.87
C SER A 539 9.10 -11.45 -11.06
N ASN A 540 9.42 -12.55 -10.36
CA ASN A 540 8.63 -13.77 -10.44
C ASN A 540 7.24 -13.61 -9.81
N ARG A 541 7.14 -12.88 -8.69
CA ARG A 541 5.84 -12.52 -8.10
C ARG A 541 4.99 -11.72 -9.08
N LYS A 542 5.57 -10.68 -9.71
CA LYS A 542 4.89 -9.86 -10.72
C LYS A 542 4.36 -10.70 -11.88
N LEU A 543 5.15 -11.66 -12.36
CA LEU A 543 4.71 -12.58 -13.41
C LEU A 543 3.52 -13.44 -12.97
N VAL A 544 3.55 -14.03 -11.78
CA VAL A 544 2.41 -14.84 -11.27
C VAL A 544 1.17 -13.98 -11.05
N VAL A 545 1.32 -12.74 -10.57
CA VAL A 545 0.22 -11.77 -10.47
C VAL A 545 -0.38 -11.45 -11.84
N PHE A 546 0.48 -11.26 -12.85
CA PHE A 546 0.04 -11.02 -14.22
C PHE A 546 -0.70 -12.23 -14.80
N LEU A 547 -0.17 -13.45 -14.64
CA LEU A 547 -0.85 -14.69 -15.02
C LEU A 547 -2.22 -14.82 -14.33
N LYS A 548 -2.32 -14.44 -13.06
CA LYS A 548 -3.59 -14.41 -12.34
C LYS A 548 -4.59 -13.42 -12.92
N PHE A 549 -4.12 -12.24 -13.30
CA PHE A 549 -4.94 -11.23 -13.95
C PHE A 549 -5.44 -11.71 -15.31
N LEU A 550 -4.56 -12.27 -16.15
CA LEU A 550 -4.93 -12.88 -17.43
C LEU A 550 -5.96 -13.99 -17.23
N TYR A 551 -5.73 -14.92 -16.30
CA TYR A 551 -6.68 -15.99 -15.98
C TYR A 551 -8.06 -15.44 -15.57
N HIS A 552 -8.08 -14.37 -14.77
CA HIS A 552 -9.33 -13.72 -14.38
C HIS A 552 -10.04 -13.10 -15.58
N LEU A 553 -9.32 -12.39 -16.45
CA LEU A 553 -9.88 -11.84 -17.69
C LEU A 553 -10.43 -12.94 -18.59
N THR A 554 -9.69 -14.02 -18.81
CA THR A 554 -10.15 -15.17 -19.60
C THR A 554 -11.41 -15.79 -19.00
N LYS A 555 -11.47 -15.97 -17.67
CA LYS A 555 -12.67 -16.53 -17.01
C LYS A 555 -13.88 -15.61 -17.13
N SER A 556 -13.69 -14.31 -16.89
CA SER A 556 -14.75 -13.31 -17.06
C SER A 556 -15.20 -13.24 -18.52
N PHE A 557 -14.27 -13.38 -19.46
CA PHE A 557 -14.53 -13.43 -20.89
C PHE A 557 -15.31 -14.67 -21.32
N VAL A 558 -14.95 -15.88 -20.85
CA VAL A 558 -15.70 -17.11 -21.15
C VAL A 558 -17.14 -16.99 -20.66
N LYS A 559 -17.33 -16.51 -19.43
CA LYS A 559 -18.67 -16.24 -18.89
C LYS A 559 -19.42 -15.24 -19.76
N PHE A 560 -18.75 -14.18 -20.22
CA PHE A 560 -19.34 -13.16 -21.08
C PHE A 560 -19.65 -13.67 -22.50
N ARG A 561 -18.83 -14.56 -23.07
CA ARG A 561 -19.05 -15.18 -24.39
C ARG A 561 -20.28 -16.09 -24.37
N ASP A 562 -20.45 -16.84 -23.29
CA ASP A 562 -21.65 -17.65 -23.13
C ASP A 562 -22.92 -16.75 -23.03
N ASP A 563 -22.74 -15.44 -22.77
CA ASP A 563 -23.79 -14.42 -22.68
C ASP A 563 -23.86 -13.45 -23.90
N ASN A 564 -22.85 -13.33 -24.80
CA ASN A 564 -22.76 -12.29 -25.87
C ASN A 564 -21.88 -12.65 -27.10
N ASP A 565 -22.18 -11.99 -28.24
CA ASP A 565 -21.76 -12.31 -29.63
C ASP A 565 -20.28 -12.04 -30.04
N ASP A 566 -19.85 -12.60 -31.19
CA ASP A 566 -18.48 -12.89 -31.66
C ASP A 566 -17.46 -11.70 -31.79
N ILE A 567 -17.91 -10.45 -31.77
CA ILE A 567 -17.06 -9.27 -32.02
C ILE A 567 -16.18 -8.92 -30.82
N VAL A 568 -16.72 -9.02 -29.61
CA VAL A 568 -15.97 -8.77 -28.36
C VAL A 568 -14.88 -9.84 -28.17
N THR A 569 -15.12 -11.04 -28.69
CA THR A 569 -14.17 -12.16 -28.72
C THR A 569 -12.89 -11.86 -29.48
N ARG A 570 -12.98 -11.15 -30.61
CA ARG A 570 -11.80 -10.77 -31.39
C ARG A 570 -10.98 -9.68 -30.69
N ALA A 571 -11.63 -8.71 -30.06
CA ALA A 571 -10.95 -7.64 -29.33
C ALA A 571 -10.17 -8.16 -28.10
N ALA A 572 -10.77 -9.07 -27.33
CA ALA A 572 -10.12 -9.68 -26.17
C ALA A 572 -8.93 -10.58 -26.56
N ARG A 573 -9.07 -11.38 -27.63
CA ARG A 573 -7.96 -12.18 -28.18
C ARG A 573 -6.80 -11.30 -28.65
N SER A 574 -7.08 -10.20 -29.34
CA SER A 574 -6.06 -9.25 -29.79
C SER A 574 -5.31 -8.61 -28.63
N LEU A 575 -5.97 -8.29 -27.51
CA LEU A 575 -5.31 -7.73 -26.32
C LEU A 575 -4.35 -8.74 -25.64
N VAL A 576 -4.71 -10.01 -25.62
CA VAL A 576 -3.82 -11.08 -25.08
C VAL A 576 -2.63 -11.31 -26.01
N LEU A 577 -2.84 -11.29 -27.32
CA LEU A 577 -1.78 -11.47 -28.32
C LEU A 577 -0.83 -10.26 -28.42
N LEU A 578 -1.32 -9.03 -28.22
CA LEU A 578 -0.50 -7.82 -28.25
C LEU A 578 0.52 -7.77 -27.10
N ASN A 579 0.25 -8.44 -25.98
CA ASN A 579 1.18 -8.51 -24.85
C ASN A 579 2.28 -9.58 -25.00
N ASN A 580 2.18 -10.48 -26.00
CA ASN A 580 3.18 -11.51 -26.27
C ASN A 580 4.44 -11.00 -26.99
N LYS A 581 4.56 -9.70 -27.28
CA LYS A 581 5.80 -9.13 -27.83
C LYS A 581 6.97 -9.07 -26.81
N LEU A 582 6.75 -9.45 -25.55
CA LEU A 582 7.79 -9.44 -24.50
C LEU A 582 8.41 -10.81 -24.18
N THR A 583 7.95 -11.91 -24.77
CA THR A 583 8.61 -13.22 -24.64
C THR A 583 8.38 -14.07 -25.87
N SER A 584 9.46 -14.69 -26.37
CA SER A 584 9.57 -15.40 -27.65
C SER A 584 8.35 -16.29 -28.01
N PRO A 585 7.88 -16.30 -29.27
CA PRO A 585 6.54 -16.83 -29.64
C PRO A 585 6.43 -18.37 -29.76
N SER A 586 7.49 -19.14 -29.51
CA SER A 586 7.58 -20.53 -29.99
C SER A 586 6.96 -21.61 -29.10
N LEU A 587 6.28 -21.27 -28.00
CA LEU A 587 5.78 -22.28 -27.03
C LEU A 587 4.25 -22.32 -26.85
N LEU A 588 3.46 -21.56 -27.61
CA LEU A 588 1.99 -21.52 -27.45
C LEU A 588 1.20 -22.32 -28.50
N PHE A 589 1.88 -22.99 -29.44
CA PHE A 589 1.24 -23.84 -30.46
C PHE A 589 1.85 -25.24 -30.54
N LYS A 590 2.12 -25.86 -29.39
CA LYS A 590 2.26 -27.31 -29.26
C LYS A 590 1.36 -27.85 -28.17
#